data_AF-A0A6J2UEX9-F1
#
_entry.id   AF-A0A6J2UEX9-F1
#
_cell.length_a   1.000
_cell.length_b   1.000
_cell.length_c   1.000
_cell.angle_alpha   90.00
_cell.angle_beta   90.00
_cell.angle_gamma   90.00
#
_symmetry.space_group_name_H-M   'P 1'
#
loop_
_entity.id
_entity.type
_entity.pdbx_description
1 polymer ?
#
loop_
_entity_poly.entity_id
_entity_poly.type
_entity_poly.pdbx_seq_one_letter_code
_entity_poly.pdbx_strand_id
1 'polypeptide(L)'
;MLATIAANRSRSHSPVMSDDAVNGTTSPSPAPAASEPPSVELAQMALEEQPKVSFSDQFKAFSKFGDTKSDGRLITLSQSDKWMKQAKVIDKKITTTDTGIHFKKFKAMKISLSDYNKFLEDLAKTKKVELSEIKQKLASCGAPGVLSVSAGKAAAAVDRLTDTSKYTGSHKERFDASGKGKGIAGRRNLVDDSGYVSGYQHKDTYDAPK
;
A
#
# COMPACT_ATOMS: atom_id res chain seq x y z
N MET A 1 0.76 -47.61 27.49
CA MET A 1 1.03 -48.48 26.32
C MET A 1 -0.01 -48.19 25.23
N LEU A 2 0.21 -48.67 24.00
CA LEU A 2 -0.64 -48.43 22.83
C LEU A 2 -1.73 -49.51 22.69
N ALA A 3 -2.91 -49.11 22.20
CA ALA A 3 -3.91 -49.96 21.51
C ALA A 3 -4.78 -49.02 20.63
N THR A 4 -4.77 -49.14 19.30
CA THR A 4 -5.59 -50.07 18.47
C THR A 4 -7.06 -49.62 18.43
N ILE A 5 -7.47 -48.82 17.44
CA ILE A 5 -7.87 -49.21 16.06
C ILE A 5 -9.11 -50.13 16.04
N ALA A 6 -10.23 -49.61 15.53
CA ALA A 6 -11.19 -50.35 14.71
C ALA A 6 -12.09 -49.36 13.94
N ALA A 7 -12.31 -49.61 12.65
CA ALA A 7 -13.41 -49.02 11.90
C ALA A 7 -14.54 -50.05 11.77
N ASN A 8 -15.78 -49.63 11.54
CA ASN A 8 -16.81 -50.52 11.04
C ASN A 8 -17.68 -49.83 9.97
N ARG A 9 -18.21 -50.60 9.03
CA ARG A 9 -18.72 -50.13 7.73
C ARG A 9 -19.91 -50.99 7.27
N SER A 10 -20.99 -50.32 6.88
CA SER A 10 -22.11 -50.84 6.07
C SER A 10 -22.90 -52.07 6.56
N ARG A 11 -24.22 -51.89 6.73
CA ARG A 11 -25.34 -52.74 6.24
C ARG A 11 -26.67 -52.23 6.84
N SER A 12 -27.88 -52.47 6.31
CA SER A 12 -28.38 -52.63 4.93
C SER A 12 -29.86 -53.03 5.00
N HIS A 13 -30.77 -52.46 4.19
CA HIS A 13 -32.02 -53.14 3.79
C HIS A 13 -32.71 -52.55 2.54
N SER A 14 -33.24 -53.46 1.72
CA SER A 14 -34.32 -53.28 0.73
C SER A 14 -35.40 -54.34 1.05
N PRO A 15 -36.68 -54.19 0.65
CA PRO A 15 -37.21 -54.78 -0.61
C PRO A 15 -38.07 -53.77 -1.43
N VAL A 16 -38.36 -53.81 -2.76
CA VAL A 16 -38.69 -54.82 -3.83
C VAL A 16 -40.20 -54.77 -4.23
N MET A 17 -40.52 -55.14 -5.49
CA MET A 17 -41.83 -55.17 -6.22
C MET A 17 -42.23 -53.84 -6.89
N SER A 18 -42.83 -53.72 -8.11
CA SER A 18 -43.18 -54.60 -9.26
C SER A 18 -43.81 -53.70 -10.38
N ASP A 19 -44.09 -54.00 -11.68
CA ASP A 19 -43.70 -54.92 -12.78
C ASP A 19 -44.50 -54.42 -14.06
N ASP A 20 -44.29 -54.67 -15.37
CA ASP A 20 -43.29 -55.33 -16.25
C ASP A 20 -43.31 -54.64 -17.67
N ALA A 21 -44.14 -55.11 -18.62
CA ALA A 21 -44.50 -54.58 -19.96
C ALA A 21 -43.52 -54.70 -21.17
N VAL A 22 -43.08 -55.94 -21.47
CA VAL A 22 -43.11 -56.63 -22.80
C VAL A 22 -42.75 -55.93 -24.17
N ASN A 23 -41.68 -56.44 -24.83
CA ASN A 23 -41.46 -56.67 -26.30
C ASN A 23 -41.31 -55.49 -27.32
N GLY A 24 -40.46 -55.65 -28.37
CA GLY A 24 -40.43 -54.74 -29.54
C GLY A 24 -39.17 -54.66 -30.44
N THR A 25 -38.79 -55.73 -31.13
CA THR A 25 -37.67 -55.86 -32.13
C THR A 25 -37.51 -54.74 -33.18
N THR A 26 -36.28 -54.27 -33.49
CA THR A 26 -35.62 -54.26 -34.86
C THR A 26 -34.33 -53.42 -34.99
N SER A 27 -33.47 -53.86 -35.93
CA SER A 27 -32.41 -53.13 -36.67
C SER A 27 -32.68 -53.37 -38.18
N PRO A 28 -32.09 -52.65 -39.18
CA PRO A 28 -30.74 -52.05 -39.20
C PRO A 28 -30.61 -50.66 -39.89
N SER A 29 -29.36 -50.23 -40.14
CA SER A 29 -28.98 -49.07 -40.96
C SER A 29 -29.03 -49.37 -42.48
N PRO A 30 -29.21 -48.36 -43.36
CA PRO A 30 -28.05 -47.71 -44.00
C PRO A 30 -28.18 -46.18 -44.23
N ALA A 31 -27.08 -45.54 -44.66
CA ALA A 31 -26.97 -44.15 -45.13
C ALA A 31 -26.96 -44.08 -46.70
N PRO A 32 -26.85 -42.93 -47.41
CA PRO A 32 -26.61 -41.53 -46.99
C PRO A 32 -27.43 -40.42 -47.72
N ALA A 33 -27.21 -39.13 -47.37
CA ALA A 33 -27.05 -37.94 -48.27
C ALA A 33 -27.64 -36.58 -47.77
N ALA A 34 -26.76 -35.57 -47.67
CA ALA A 34 -26.90 -34.10 -47.90
C ALA A 34 -28.08 -33.25 -47.37
N SER A 35 -27.78 -32.35 -46.41
CA SER A 35 -28.08 -30.88 -46.45
C SER A 35 -27.46 -30.14 -45.23
N GLU A 36 -27.22 -28.82 -45.34
CA GLU A 36 -26.43 -27.98 -44.40
C GLU A 36 -27.31 -27.00 -43.56
N PRO A 37 -26.77 -25.97 -42.87
CA PRO A 37 -26.10 -25.93 -41.55
C PRO A 37 -26.93 -25.00 -40.59
N PRO A 38 -26.41 -24.26 -39.57
CA PRO A 38 -25.11 -24.29 -38.86
C PRO A 38 -25.19 -24.29 -37.31
N SER A 39 -24.06 -24.57 -36.64
CA SER A 39 -23.54 -23.72 -35.53
C SER A 39 -22.10 -24.10 -35.17
N VAL A 40 -21.28 -23.09 -34.89
CA VAL A 40 -19.86 -23.23 -34.51
C VAL A 40 -19.71 -23.49 -33.02
N GLU A 41 -19.06 -24.60 -32.64
CA GLU A 41 -18.66 -24.83 -31.25
C GLU A 41 -17.23 -25.40 -31.10
N LEU A 42 -16.50 -24.79 -30.16
CA LEU A 42 -15.55 -25.45 -29.25
C LEU A 42 -14.31 -26.19 -29.80
N ALA A 43 -13.52 -25.57 -30.69
CA ALA A 43 -12.23 -26.15 -31.16
C ALA A 43 -10.99 -25.22 -31.23
N GLN A 44 -11.07 -23.93 -30.89
CA GLN A 44 -9.92 -23.00 -30.99
C GLN A 44 -9.81 -22.01 -29.83
N MET A 45 -9.22 -22.44 -28.70
CA MET A 45 -8.79 -21.55 -27.60
C MET A 45 -7.70 -22.21 -26.74
N ALA A 46 -6.49 -22.38 -27.30
CA ALA A 46 -5.38 -23.08 -26.64
C ALA A 46 -3.98 -22.52 -26.98
N LEU A 47 -3.86 -21.19 -27.20
CA LEU A 47 -2.58 -20.52 -27.42
C LEU A 47 -2.46 -19.26 -26.53
N GLU A 48 -1.38 -19.24 -25.74
CA GLU A 48 -0.86 -18.11 -24.96
C GLU A 48 -1.80 -17.41 -23.95
N GLU A 49 -2.13 -18.12 -22.88
CA GLU A 49 -2.53 -17.48 -21.61
C GLU A 49 -1.31 -16.80 -20.95
N GLN A 50 -0.92 -15.65 -21.48
CA GLN A 50 -0.01 -14.72 -20.79
C GLN A 50 -0.70 -14.22 -19.51
N PRO A 51 -0.04 -14.24 -18.33
CA PRO A 51 -0.62 -13.72 -17.08
C PRO A 51 -0.68 -12.19 -17.11
N LYS A 52 -1.70 -11.68 -17.82
CA LYS A 52 -2.01 -10.25 -17.98
C LYS A 52 -2.48 -9.66 -16.65
N VAL A 53 -1.52 -9.35 -15.77
CA VAL A 53 -1.73 -8.53 -14.58
C VAL A 53 -2.56 -7.31 -14.95
N SER A 54 -3.82 -7.27 -14.53
CA SER A 54 -4.74 -6.28 -15.04
C SER A 54 -4.43 -4.92 -14.44
N PHE A 55 -4.83 -3.85 -15.13
CA PHE A 55 -4.76 -2.49 -14.60
C PHE A 55 -5.47 -2.36 -13.22
N SER A 56 -6.50 -3.18 -12.97
CA SER A 56 -7.23 -3.23 -11.69
C SER A 56 -6.43 -3.92 -10.59
N ASP A 57 -5.75 -5.03 -10.89
CA ASP A 57 -4.91 -5.75 -9.94
C ASP A 57 -3.66 -4.95 -9.59
N GLN A 58 -3.06 -4.30 -10.59
CA GLN A 58 -1.92 -3.42 -10.38
C GLN A 58 -2.30 -2.15 -9.61
N PHE A 59 -3.49 -1.57 -9.85
CA PHE A 59 -4.07 -0.52 -9.00
C PHE A 59 -4.22 -1.00 -7.55
N LYS A 60 -4.78 -2.19 -7.33
CA LYS A 60 -4.95 -2.79 -5.99
C LYS A 60 -3.61 -3.01 -5.31
N ALA A 61 -2.59 -3.49 -6.03
CA ALA A 61 -1.25 -3.70 -5.51
C ALA A 61 -0.60 -2.39 -5.05
N PHE A 62 -0.57 -1.35 -5.91
CA PHE A 62 -0.05 -0.03 -5.51
C PHE A 62 -0.90 0.68 -4.44
N SER A 63 -2.21 0.41 -4.37
CA SER A 63 -3.10 0.95 -3.33
C SER A 63 -2.86 0.32 -1.95
N LYS A 64 -2.33 -0.91 -1.88
CA LYS A 64 -1.87 -1.56 -0.62
C LYS A 64 -0.41 -1.27 -0.28
N PHE A 65 0.41 -0.97 -1.29
CA PHE A 65 1.84 -0.76 -1.11
C PHE A 65 2.14 0.38 -0.13
N GLY A 66 2.86 0.10 0.96
CA GLY A 66 3.23 1.09 1.97
C GLY A 66 2.09 1.66 2.83
N ASP A 67 0.86 1.14 2.72
CA ASP A 67 -0.25 1.45 3.61
C ASP A 67 -0.92 0.13 4.04
N THR A 68 -0.38 -0.47 5.10
CA THR A 68 -0.77 -1.81 5.59
C THR A 68 -2.20 -1.89 6.14
N LYS A 69 -2.91 -0.75 6.22
CA LYS A 69 -4.33 -0.66 6.61
C LYS A 69 -5.25 -0.37 5.41
N SER A 70 -4.72 -0.33 4.19
CA SER A 70 -5.48 -0.04 2.97
C SER A 70 -6.09 -1.30 2.35
N ASP A 71 -7.39 -1.26 2.04
CA ASP A 71 -8.11 -2.36 1.38
C ASP A 71 -7.63 -2.64 -0.06
N GLY A 72 -6.81 -1.75 -0.64
CA GLY A 72 -6.44 -1.79 -2.06
C GLY A 72 -7.50 -1.14 -2.97
N ARG A 73 -8.41 -0.34 -2.39
CA ARG A 73 -9.57 0.27 -3.08
C ARG A 73 -9.37 1.75 -3.45
N LEU A 74 -8.38 2.42 -2.84
CA LEU A 74 -8.12 3.86 -2.98
C LEU A 74 -6.61 4.13 -3.06
N ILE A 75 -6.15 4.88 -4.06
CA ILE A 75 -4.73 5.20 -4.26
C ILE A 75 -4.41 6.63 -3.81
N THR A 76 -3.22 6.86 -3.23
CA THR A 76 -2.73 8.20 -2.86
C THR A 76 -1.75 8.73 -3.91
N LEU A 77 -1.56 10.05 -3.98
CA LEU A 77 -0.61 10.68 -4.91
C LEU A 77 0.78 10.02 -4.86
N SER A 78 1.28 9.73 -3.65
CA SER A 78 2.61 9.14 -3.50
C SER A 78 2.70 7.72 -4.09
N GLN A 79 1.62 6.94 -4.01
CA GLN A 79 1.56 5.60 -4.63
C GLN A 79 1.33 5.67 -6.15
N SER A 80 0.51 6.60 -6.65
CA SER A 80 0.36 6.81 -8.09
C SER A 80 1.64 7.34 -8.74
N ASP A 81 2.40 8.20 -8.05
CA ASP A 81 3.72 8.65 -8.53
C ASP A 81 4.74 7.50 -8.55
N LYS A 82 4.73 6.61 -7.55
CA LYS A 82 5.54 5.39 -7.55
C LYS A 82 5.18 4.49 -8.73
N TRP A 83 3.89 4.28 -8.98
CA TRP A 83 3.40 3.48 -10.11
C TRP A 83 3.81 4.08 -11.45
N MET A 84 3.53 5.37 -11.69
CA MET A 84 3.90 6.07 -12.92
C MET A 84 5.42 6.06 -13.19
N LYS A 85 6.25 6.10 -12.14
CA LYS A 85 7.72 5.98 -12.23
C LYS A 85 8.16 4.55 -12.52
N GLN A 86 7.61 3.55 -11.84
CA GLN A 86 7.92 2.13 -12.06
C GLN A 86 7.48 1.68 -13.46
N ALA A 87 6.37 2.20 -13.98
CA ALA A 87 5.88 1.98 -15.34
C ALA A 87 6.62 2.79 -16.42
N LYS A 88 7.62 3.61 -16.04
CA LYS A 88 8.35 4.53 -16.95
C LYS A 88 7.42 5.42 -17.80
N VAL A 89 6.28 5.81 -17.22
CA VAL A 89 5.34 6.80 -17.80
C VAL A 89 5.80 8.23 -17.49
N ILE A 90 6.48 8.43 -16.35
CA ILE A 90 7.15 9.70 -16.05
C ILE A 90 8.46 9.80 -16.84
N ASP A 91 8.51 10.81 -17.70
CA ASP A 91 9.61 11.24 -18.56
C ASP A 91 9.46 12.77 -18.78
N LYS A 92 10.22 13.39 -19.69
CA LYS A 92 10.14 14.82 -20.03
C LYS A 92 8.73 15.32 -20.38
N LYS A 93 7.85 14.47 -20.91
CA LYS A 93 6.46 14.85 -21.24
C LYS A 93 5.53 14.88 -20.02
N ILE A 94 5.56 13.86 -19.17
CA ILE A 94 4.68 13.71 -18.01
C ILE A 94 5.54 13.84 -16.75
N THR A 95 5.50 14.99 -16.08
CA THR A 95 6.33 15.23 -14.88
C THR A 95 5.60 14.87 -13.58
N THR A 96 6.35 14.71 -12.48
CA THR A 96 5.74 14.58 -11.13
C THR A 96 5.00 15.86 -10.70
N THR A 97 5.33 17.02 -11.30
CA THR A 97 4.58 18.26 -11.09
C THR A 97 3.21 18.19 -11.76
N ASP A 98 3.13 17.64 -12.98
CA ASP A 98 1.86 17.41 -13.68
C ASP A 98 0.97 16.45 -12.88
N THR A 99 1.47 15.28 -12.46
CA THR A 99 0.69 14.31 -11.66
C THR A 99 0.22 14.94 -10.35
N GLY A 100 1.08 15.69 -9.66
CA GLY A 100 0.72 16.41 -8.44
C GLY A 100 -0.41 17.42 -8.62
N ILE A 101 -0.36 18.26 -9.67
CA ILE A 101 -1.40 19.26 -9.97
C ILE A 101 -2.73 18.56 -10.32
N HIS A 102 -2.71 17.58 -11.22
CA HIS A 102 -3.91 16.88 -11.67
C HIS A 102 -4.54 16.07 -10.53
N PHE A 103 -3.76 15.48 -9.62
CA PHE A 103 -4.29 14.79 -8.45
C PHE A 103 -4.92 15.79 -7.46
N LYS A 104 -4.28 16.95 -7.23
CA LYS A 104 -4.78 17.97 -6.30
C LYS A 104 -6.13 18.57 -6.73
N LYS A 105 -6.43 18.55 -8.03
CA LYS A 105 -7.74 18.93 -8.62
C LYS A 105 -8.92 18.16 -8.00
N PHE A 106 -8.72 16.88 -7.66
CA PHE A 106 -9.75 16.02 -7.04
C PHE A 106 -10.02 16.36 -5.56
N LYS A 107 -9.26 17.27 -4.94
CA LYS A 107 -9.36 17.75 -3.54
C LYS A 107 -9.17 16.68 -2.44
N ALA A 108 -9.22 15.39 -2.78
CA ALA A 108 -9.11 14.26 -1.86
C ALA A 108 -7.65 13.84 -1.55
N MET A 109 -7.46 13.09 -0.45
CA MET A 109 -6.16 12.50 -0.08
C MET A 109 -5.90 11.12 -0.72
N LYS A 110 -6.97 10.35 -0.96
CA LYS A 110 -6.98 9.09 -1.71
C LYS A 110 -8.11 9.14 -2.74
N ILE A 111 -7.94 8.54 -3.92
CA ILE A 111 -8.94 8.52 -5.00
C ILE A 111 -9.28 7.09 -5.46
N SER A 112 -10.50 6.90 -5.96
CA SER A 112 -10.99 5.60 -6.43
C SER A 112 -10.42 5.22 -7.81
N LEU A 113 -10.59 3.96 -8.22
CA LEU A 113 -10.22 3.53 -9.57
C LEU A 113 -11.01 4.28 -10.66
N SER A 114 -12.28 4.65 -10.40
CA SER A 114 -13.08 5.45 -11.34
C SER A 114 -12.51 6.86 -11.52
N ASP A 115 -12.14 7.51 -10.42
CA ASP A 115 -11.54 8.85 -10.46
C ASP A 115 -10.10 8.83 -10.97
N TYR A 116 -9.38 7.73 -10.74
CA TYR A 116 -8.06 7.50 -11.33
C TYR A 116 -8.13 7.39 -12.86
N ASN A 117 -9.19 6.82 -13.44
CA ASN A 117 -9.41 6.86 -14.89
C ASN A 117 -9.59 8.30 -15.40
N LYS A 118 -10.41 9.12 -14.73
CA LYS A 118 -10.60 10.55 -15.06
C LYS A 118 -9.30 11.35 -14.92
N PHE A 119 -8.48 11.02 -13.91
CA PHE A 119 -7.14 11.60 -13.71
C PHE A 119 -6.19 11.25 -14.86
N LEU A 120 -6.18 9.99 -15.32
CA LEU A 120 -5.41 9.59 -16.50
C LEU A 120 -5.92 10.27 -17.78
N GLU A 121 -7.23 10.45 -17.93
CA GLU A 121 -7.82 11.20 -19.05
C GLU A 121 -7.41 12.68 -19.07
N ASP A 122 -7.55 13.41 -17.96
CA ASP A 122 -7.18 14.82 -17.90
C ASP A 122 -5.67 15.02 -18.13
N LEU A 123 -4.85 14.11 -17.61
CA LEU A 123 -3.41 14.08 -17.85
C LEU A 123 -3.09 13.78 -19.32
N ALA A 124 -3.74 12.78 -19.93
CA ALA A 124 -3.61 12.44 -21.35
C ALA A 124 -3.96 13.63 -22.26
N LYS A 125 -5.11 14.27 -22.02
CA LYS A 125 -5.58 15.48 -22.72
C LYS A 125 -4.58 16.63 -22.61
N THR A 126 -4.07 16.89 -21.41
CA THR A 126 -3.15 18.01 -21.13
C THR A 126 -1.73 17.76 -21.66
N LYS A 127 -1.30 16.51 -21.80
CA LYS A 127 0.05 16.13 -22.25
C LYS A 127 0.12 15.65 -23.70
N LYS A 128 -1.03 15.49 -24.38
CA LYS A 128 -1.17 14.90 -25.72
C LYS A 128 -0.47 13.53 -25.82
N VAL A 129 -0.84 12.64 -24.91
CA VAL A 129 -0.36 11.25 -24.84
C VAL A 129 -1.56 10.31 -24.80
N GLU A 130 -1.51 9.21 -25.53
CA GLU A 130 -2.61 8.27 -25.60
C GLU A 130 -2.92 7.60 -24.26
N LEU A 131 -4.20 7.62 -23.87
CA LEU A 131 -4.68 6.97 -22.65
C LEU A 131 -4.49 5.45 -22.73
N SER A 132 -4.57 4.87 -23.93
CA SER A 132 -4.30 3.45 -24.16
C SER A 132 -2.85 3.10 -23.82
N GLU A 133 -1.87 3.86 -24.34
CA GLU A 133 -0.45 3.68 -24.00
C GLU A 133 -0.18 3.79 -22.50
N ILE A 134 -0.78 4.80 -21.84
CA ILE A 134 -0.58 5.03 -20.40
C ILE A 134 -1.12 3.83 -19.61
N LYS A 135 -2.34 3.35 -19.92
CA LYS A 135 -2.91 2.17 -19.26
C LYS A 135 -2.11 0.90 -19.55
N GLN A 136 -1.63 0.70 -20.78
CA GLN A 136 -0.80 -0.44 -21.16
C GLN A 136 0.54 -0.45 -20.42
N LYS A 137 1.22 0.70 -20.33
CA LYS A 137 2.49 0.84 -19.57
C LYS A 137 2.27 0.64 -18.06
N LEU A 138 1.17 1.16 -17.51
CA LEU A 138 0.80 0.97 -16.11
C LEU A 138 0.42 -0.49 -15.78
N ALA A 139 -0.24 -1.22 -16.68
CA ALA A 139 -0.55 -2.65 -16.50
C ALA A 139 0.67 -3.55 -16.73
N SER A 140 1.53 -3.20 -17.69
CA SER A 140 2.77 -3.93 -18.02
C SER A 140 3.87 -3.80 -16.95
N CYS A 141 3.74 -2.87 -16.00
CA CYS A 141 4.67 -2.80 -14.88
C CYS A 141 4.31 -3.87 -13.82
N GLY A 142 5.27 -4.71 -13.46
CA GLY A 142 5.07 -5.77 -12.47
C GLY A 142 4.80 -5.27 -11.05
N ALA A 143 4.68 -6.19 -10.09
CA ALA A 143 4.33 -5.91 -8.69
C ALA A 143 5.13 -4.73 -8.07
N PRO A 144 4.50 -3.93 -7.19
CA PRO A 144 5.12 -2.72 -6.64
C PRO A 144 6.39 -3.05 -5.84
N GLY A 145 7.55 -2.59 -6.33
CA GLY A 145 8.85 -3.07 -5.87
C GLY A 145 9.86 -1.95 -5.66
N VAL A 146 10.54 -1.94 -4.51
CA VAL A 146 11.56 -0.94 -4.20
C VAL A 146 12.92 -1.37 -4.78
N LEU A 147 13.09 -1.19 -6.09
CA LEU A 147 14.36 -1.49 -6.79
C LEU A 147 15.55 -0.67 -6.25
N SER A 148 15.30 0.49 -5.64
CA SER A 148 16.27 1.21 -4.83
C SER A 148 15.58 1.90 -3.65
N VAL A 149 16.06 1.64 -2.43
CA VAL A 149 15.52 2.26 -1.20
C VAL A 149 16.06 3.69 -1.10
N SER A 150 15.34 4.63 -1.70
CA SER A 150 15.53 6.05 -1.40
C SER A 150 15.20 6.28 0.08
N ALA A 151 16.24 6.51 0.90
CA ALA A 151 16.11 6.68 2.34
C ALA A 151 15.12 7.81 2.65
N GLY A 152 14.04 7.47 3.37
CA GLY A 152 12.92 8.38 3.56
C GLY A 152 13.33 9.66 4.28
N LYS A 153 12.93 10.82 3.73
CA LYS A 153 13.19 12.16 4.31
C LYS A 153 12.64 12.35 5.74
N ALA A 154 11.87 11.38 6.25
CA ALA A 154 11.48 11.25 7.65
C ALA A 154 12.67 11.36 8.61
N ALA A 155 13.83 10.74 8.32
CA ALA A 155 15.00 10.83 9.20
C ALA A 155 15.46 12.29 9.40
N ALA A 156 15.64 13.02 8.29
CA ALA A 156 16.01 14.45 8.30
C ALA A 156 14.88 15.39 8.76
N ALA A 157 13.65 14.90 8.93
CA ALA A 157 12.54 15.65 9.51
C ALA A 157 12.44 15.44 11.03
N VAL A 158 12.69 14.21 11.51
CA VAL A 158 12.80 13.89 12.94
C VAL A 158 14.03 14.58 13.54
N ASP A 159 15.19 14.44 12.92
CA ASP A 159 16.45 15.10 13.30
C ASP A 159 16.26 16.60 13.61
N ARG A 160 15.66 17.35 12.68
CA ARG A 160 15.34 18.79 12.83
C ARG A 160 14.32 19.10 13.94
N LEU A 161 13.46 18.15 14.30
CA LEU A 161 12.45 18.30 15.35
C LEU A 161 13.01 17.91 16.74
N THR A 162 14.03 17.04 16.76
CA THR A 162 14.75 16.60 17.97
C THR A 162 16.04 17.37 18.22
N ASP A 163 16.34 18.40 17.43
CA ASP A 163 17.58 19.19 17.54
C ASP A 163 17.61 20.05 18.82
N THR A 164 18.37 19.56 19.79
CA THR A 164 18.59 20.16 21.12
C THR A 164 19.50 21.38 21.08
N SER A 165 20.34 21.54 20.03
CA SER A 165 21.24 22.69 19.91
C SER A 165 20.48 24.01 19.75
N LYS A 166 19.25 23.94 19.23
CA LYS A 166 18.33 25.08 19.03
C LYS A 166 17.47 25.39 20.25
N TYR A 167 17.66 24.70 21.39
CA TYR A 167 16.90 24.97 22.60
C TYR A 167 17.32 26.31 23.23
N THR A 168 16.35 27.22 23.38
CA THR A 168 16.52 28.55 23.95
C THR A 168 15.66 28.75 25.20
N GLY A 169 15.96 29.78 25.99
CA GLY A 169 15.24 30.12 27.23
C GLY A 169 15.08 28.92 28.17
N SER A 170 13.88 28.76 28.71
CA SER A 170 13.55 27.67 29.66
C SER A 170 13.69 26.26 29.09
N HIS A 171 13.76 26.07 27.77
CA HIS A 171 14.08 24.76 27.18
C HIS A 171 15.56 24.39 27.40
N LYS A 172 16.46 25.38 27.43
CA LYS A 172 17.89 25.17 27.72
C LYS A 172 18.17 24.96 29.21
N GLU A 173 17.31 25.47 30.08
CA GLU A 173 17.33 25.20 31.53
C GLU A 173 16.83 23.77 31.80
N ARG A 174 15.65 23.43 31.26
CA ARG A 174 14.93 22.18 31.52
C ARG A 174 15.57 20.92 30.93
N PHE A 175 16.38 21.04 29.87
CA PHE A 175 17.00 19.91 29.16
C PHE A 175 18.52 20.09 29.01
N ASP A 176 19.26 18.99 28.89
CA ASP A 176 20.68 18.97 28.56
C ASP A 176 20.95 18.93 27.04
N ALA A 177 22.22 18.92 26.63
CA ALA A 177 22.62 18.89 25.23
C ALA A 177 22.23 17.57 24.52
N SER A 178 21.97 16.50 25.25
CA SER A 178 21.46 15.21 24.74
C SER A 178 19.93 15.19 24.67
N GLY A 179 19.25 16.27 25.08
CA GLY A 179 17.79 16.37 25.09
C GLY A 179 17.13 15.64 26.25
N LYS A 180 17.92 15.18 27.23
CA LYS A 180 17.39 14.56 28.46
C LYS A 180 17.04 15.66 29.46
N GLY A 181 15.93 15.50 30.17
CA GLY A 181 15.46 16.50 31.12
C GLY A 181 16.34 16.58 32.37
N LYS A 182 16.78 17.78 32.77
CA LYS A 182 17.59 18.03 33.97
C LYS A 182 16.81 17.93 35.31
N GLY A 183 15.65 17.27 35.29
CA GLY A 183 14.82 17.04 36.48
C GLY A 183 14.45 18.32 37.23
N ILE A 184 14.72 18.34 38.54
CA ILE A 184 14.43 19.46 39.45
C ILE A 184 15.40 20.63 39.23
N ALA A 185 16.68 20.35 38.96
CA ALA A 185 17.71 21.38 38.72
C ALA A 185 17.44 22.22 37.46
N GLY A 186 16.69 21.69 36.49
CA GLY A 186 16.18 22.45 35.34
C GLY A 186 14.81 23.11 35.55
N ARG A 187 14.25 23.11 36.77
CA ARG A 187 12.90 23.63 37.08
C ARG A 187 12.81 24.51 38.33
N ARG A 188 13.76 24.40 39.27
CA ARG A 188 13.95 25.36 40.36
C ARG A 188 15.23 26.15 40.11
N ASN A 189 15.13 27.47 40.23
CA ASN A 189 16.31 28.28 40.53
C ASN A 189 16.63 28.08 42.02
N LEU A 190 17.70 27.35 42.31
CA LEU A 190 18.20 27.16 43.68
C LEU A 190 19.06 28.37 44.03
N VAL A 191 18.43 29.36 44.66
CA VAL A 191 19.13 30.48 45.30
C VAL A 191 19.91 29.93 46.50
N ASP A 192 21.06 30.53 46.79
CA ASP A 192 21.87 30.17 47.96
C ASP A 192 21.20 30.67 49.26
N ASP A 193 20.82 29.72 50.14
CA ASP A 193 20.18 29.99 51.44
C ASP A 193 21.15 30.60 52.48
N SER A 194 22.39 30.92 52.12
CA SER A 194 23.37 31.59 52.99
C SER A 194 22.98 33.01 53.45
N GLY A 195 21.87 33.55 52.95
CA GLY A 195 21.40 34.91 53.21
C GLY A 195 22.24 36.00 52.54
N TYR A 196 23.25 35.63 51.76
CA TYR A 196 24.19 36.55 51.15
C TYR A 196 23.63 37.21 49.88
N VAL A 197 23.62 38.55 49.85
CA VAL A 197 22.95 39.31 48.78
C VAL A 197 23.71 39.20 47.46
N SER A 198 23.06 38.66 46.44
CA SER A 198 23.57 38.55 45.08
C SER A 198 23.91 39.93 44.49
N GLY A 199 25.20 40.24 44.43
CA GLY A 199 25.73 41.53 43.95
C GLY A 199 26.75 42.17 44.90
N TYR A 200 26.75 41.78 46.18
CA TYR A 200 27.86 42.14 47.08
C TYR A 200 29.07 41.25 46.76
N GLN A 201 30.25 41.86 46.63
CA GLN A 201 31.48 41.17 46.20
C GLN A 201 32.45 40.88 47.35
N HIS A 202 32.25 41.52 48.50
CA HIS A 202 33.07 41.36 49.69
C HIS A 202 32.47 40.31 50.63
N LYS A 203 32.39 39.07 50.16
CA LYS A 203 32.01 37.93 51.00
C LYS A 203 33.19 37.60 51.91
N ASP A 204 32.91 37.30 53.18
CA ASP A 204 33.91 36.83 54.16
C ASP A 204 35.10 37.80 54.40
N THR A 205 34.99 39.07 53.98
CA THR A 205 36.11 40.04 53.98
C THR A 205 36.28 40.78 55.32
N TYR A 206 35.32 40.65 56.24
CA TYR A 206 35.28 41.43 57.50
C TYR A 206 35.77 40.69 58.76
N ASP A 207 36.02 39.37 58.67
CA ASP A 207 36.43 38.54 59.83
C ASP A 207 37.96 38.55 60.09
N ALA A 208 38.69 39.47 59.46
CA ALA A 208 40.11 39.66 59.70
C ALA A 208 40.34 40.44 61.02
N PRO A 209 40.96 39.85 62.06
CA PRO A 209 41.35 40.60 63.25
C PRO A 209 42.40 41.66 62.91
N LYS A 210 42.35 42.79 63.62
CA LYS A 210 43.32 43.88 63.53
C LYS A 210 44.61 43.60 64.30
#